data_AF-A0A2D5YV52-F1
#
_entry.id   AF-A0A2D5YV52-F1
#
_cell.length_a   1.000
_cell.length_b   1.000
_cell.length_c   1.000
_cell.angle_alpha   90.00
_cell.angle_beta   90.00
_cell.angle_gamma   90.00
#
_symmetry.space_group_name_H-M   'P 1'
#
loop_
_entity.id
_entity.type
_entity.pdbx_description
1 polymer ?
#
loop_
_entity_poly.entity_id
_entity_poly.type
_entity_poly.pdbx_seq_one_letter_code
_entity_poly.pdbx_strand_id
1 'polypeptide(L)' 'GYVAQDLQLYDVIQADEAWLPSTPYCIAPCTRVNTLPIGDGQPGPRWRRMMDVWSNHVGMDILAQLLA' A
#
# COMPACT_ATOMS: atom_id res chain seq x y z
N GLY A 1 -3.95 1.56 -17.35
CA GLY A 1 -3.11 0.35 -17.54
C GLY A 1 -2.13 0.25 -16.40
N TYR A 2 -1.44 -0.88 -16.26
CA TYR A 2 -0.30 -1.03 -15.34
C TYR A 2 1.00 -1.09 -16.15
N VAL A 3 2.12 -0.74 -15.51
CA VAL A 3 3.46 -0.86 -16.08
C VAL A 3 4.28 -1.72 -15.13
N ALA A 4 4.90 -2.77 -15.65
CA ALA A 4 5.87 -3.58 -14.92
C ALA A 4 7.27 -3.19 -15.40
N GLN A 5 8.12 -2.79 -14.46
CA GLN A 5 9.50 -2.38 -14.72
C GLN A 5 10.32 -2.53 -13.44
N ASP A 6 11.64 -2.52 -13.58
CA ASP A 6 12.56 -2.51 -12.45
C ASP A 6 12.58 -1.13 -11.81
N LEU A 7 12.06 -1.04 -10.58
CA LEU A 7 12.05 0.20 -9.81
C LEU A 7 13.38 0.39 -9.09
N GLN A 8 13.94 1.58 -9.18
CA GLN A 8 15.08 2.02 -8.39
C GLN A 8 14.61 2.77 -7.14
N LEU A 9 15.51 2.99 -6.18
CA LEU A 9 15.18 3.68 -4.94
C LEU A 9 14.60 5.10 -5.18
N TYR A 10 15.10 5.80 -6.19
CA TYR A 10 14.62 7.14 -6.55
C TYR A 10 13.14 7.14 -6.94
N ASP A 11 12.69 6.12 -7.68
CA ASP A 11 11.29 5.99 -8.09
C ASP A 11 10.35 5.86 -6.89
N VAL A 12 10.79 5.10 -5.87
CA VAL A 12 10.02 4.90 -4.63
C VAL A 12 9.99 6.16 -3.79
N ILE A 13 11.11 6.88 -3.67
CA ILE A 13 11.19 8.14 -2.91
C ILE A 13 10.28 9.21 -3.51
N GLN A 14 10.10 9.22 -4.84
CA GLN A 14 9.24 10.18 -5.53
C GLN A 14 7.80 9.73 -5.71
N ALA A 15 7.45 8.50 -5.30
CA ALA A 15 6.09 8.01 -5.42
C ALA A 15 5.12 8.76 -4.49
N ASP A 16 3.88 8.95 -4.95
CA ASP A 16 2.79 9.44 -4.10
C ASP A 16 2.44 8.42 -3.01
N GLU A 17 2.54 7.12 -3.33
CA GLU A 17 2.31 5.99 -2.43
C GLU A 17 3.04 4.73 -2.92
N ALA A 18 3.40 3.82 -2.01
CA ALA A 18 3.98 2.51 -2.32
C ALA A 18 3.35 1.44 -1.43
N TRP A 19 3.09 0.24 -1.96
CA TRP A 19 2.47 -0.86 -1.22
C TRP A 19 3.29 -2.14 -1.34
N LEU A 20 3.18 -3.00 -0.33
CA LEU A 20 3.88 -4.28 -0.26
C LEU A 20 2.88 -5.41 -0.15
N PRO A 21 2.79 -6.30 -1.16
CA PRO A 21 2.05 -7.54 -1.02
C PRO A 21 2.84 -8.51 -0.13
N SER A 22 2.19 -9.11 0.87
CA SER A 22 2.84 -10.05 1.80
C SER A 22 1.83 -11.04 2.36
N THR A 23 2.17 -12.32 2.46
CA THR A 23 1.28 -13.38 2.96
C THR A 23 0.61 -13.07 4.31
N PRO A 24 1.30 -12.55 5.34
CA PRO A 24 0.67 -12.23 6.63
C PRO A 24 -0.30 -11.04 6.61
N TYR A 25 -0.11 -10.05 5.73
CA TYR A 25 -0.86 -8.78 5.78
C TYR A 25 -1.61 -8.45 4.48
N CYS A 26 -1.56 -9.37 3.52
CA CYS A 26 -2.02 -9.29 2.15
C CYS A 26 -1.46 -8.11 1.36
N ILE A 27 -1.82 -6.86 1.68
CA ILE A 27 -1.32 -5.63 1.08
C ILE A 27 -1.13 -4.56 2.17
N ALA A 28 0.12 -4.26 2.51
CA ALA A 28 0.47 -3.24 3.50
C ALA A 28 0.90 -1.92 2.82
N PRO A 29 0.57 -0.75 3.39
CA PRO A 29 1.09 0.52 2.91
C PRO A 29 2.55 0.68 3.37
N CYS A 30 3.45 1.03 2.44
CA CYS A 30 4.80 1.45 2.75
C CYS A 30 4.84 2.99 2.79
N THR A 31 4.93 3.55 3.99
CA THR A 31 4.92 5.01 4.19
C THR A 31 6.31 5.61 4.32
N ARG A 32 7.35 4.79 4.47
CA ARG A 32 8.74 5.20 4.59
C ARG A 32 9.69 4.22 3.95
N VAL A 33 10.73 4.73 3.29
CA VAL A 33 11.88 3.95 2.81
C VAL A 33 13.16 4.65 3.25
N ASN A 34 14.10 3.91 3.85
CA ASN A 34 15.35 4.47 4.38
C ASN A 34 15.12 5.73 5.26
N THR A 35 14.11 5.67 6.14
CA THR A 35 13.66 6.75 7.03
C THR A 35 12.98 7.96 6.36
N LEU A 36 13.10 8.10 5.04
CA LEU A 36 12.43 9.15 4.27
C LEU A 36 10.93 8.83 4.12
N PRO A 37 10.03 9.81 4.29
CA PRO A 37 8.62 9.63 3.99
C PRO A 37 8.40 9.43 2.48
N ILE A 38 7.47 8.55 2.14
CA ILE A 38 6.89 8.43 0.79
C ILE A 38 5.60 9.26 0.80
N GLY A 39 5.44 10.17 -0.17
CA GLY A 39 4.34 11.15 -0.15
C GLY A 39 4.32 11.98 1.14
N ASP A 40 3.22 11.93 1.88
CA ASP A 40 3.03 12.60 3.18
C ASP A 40 3.41 11.72 4.39
N GLY A 41 3.94 10.52 4.15
CA GLY A 41 4.29 9.56 5.19
C GLY A 41 3.08 8.87 5.84
N GLN A 42 1.90 8.93 5.22
CA GLN A 42 0.67 8.25 5.66
C GLN A 42 0.15 7.27 4.59
N PRO A 43 -0.72 6.30 4.96
CA PRO A 43 -1.37 5.45 3.97
C PRO A 43 -2.22 6.25 2.97
N GLY A 44 -1.83 6.18 1.70
CA GLY A 44 -2.39 6.96 0.60
C GLY A 44 -3.81 6.57 0.19
N PRO A 45 -4.45 7.42 -0.64
CA PRO A 45 -5.86 7.26 -1.00
C PRO A 45 -6.14 6.06 -1.91
N ARG A 46 -5.23 5.64 -2.80
CA ARG A 46 -5.52 4.45 -3.62
C ARG A 46 -5.29 3.16 -2.83
N TRP A 47 -4.41 3.16 -1.81
CA TRP A 47 -4.30 2.02 -0.89
C TRP A 47 -5.62 1.79 -0.16
N ARG A 48 -6.19 2.86 0.42
CA ARG A 48 -7.49 2.79 1.11
C ARG A 48 -8.59 2.27 0.18
N ARG A 49 -8.67 2.82 -1.04
CA ARG A 49 -9.62 2.36 -2.05
C ARG A 49 -9.44 0.89 -2.42
N MET A 50 -8.20 0.40 -2.51
CA MET A 50 -7.92 -1.01 -2.78
C MET A 50 -8.42 -1.89 -1.63
N MET A 51 -8.18 -1.49 -0.38
CA MET A 51 -8.67 -2.19 0.81
C MET A 51 -10.21 -2.22 0.88
N ASP A 52 -10.88 -1.11 0.54
CA ASP A 52 -12.35 -1.05 0.49
C ASP A 52 -12.91 -2.00 -0.57
N VAL A 53 -12.33 -2.01 -1.78
CA VAL A 53 -12.75 -2.91 -2.85
C VAL A 53 -12.52 -4.37 -2.47
N TRP A 54 -11.38 -4.67 -1.87
CA TRP A 54 -11.07 -6.02 -1.46
C TRP A 54 -11.99 -6.50 -0.32
N SER A 55 -12.23 -5.67 0.69
CA SER A 55 -13.17 -5.94 1.79
C SER A 55 -14.58 -6.23 1.26
N ASN A 56 -15.07 -5.41 0.32
CA ASN A 56 -16.34 -5.63 -0.36
C ASN A 56 -16.36 -6.94 -1.16
N HIS A 57 -15.26 -7.29 -1.83
CA HIS A 57 -15.16 -8.50 -2.63
C HIS A 57 -15.22 -9.77 -1.78
N VAL A 58 -14.58 -9.78 -0.61
CA VAL A 58 -14.58 -10.94 0.30
C VAL A 58 -15.74 -10.93 1.30
N GLY A 59 -16.50 -9.83 1.38
CA GLY A 59 -17.64 -9.67 2.28
C GLY A 59 -17.26 -9.52 3.76
N MET A 60 -16.09 -8.93 4.04
CA MET A 60 -15.51 -8.86 5.39
C MET A 60 -14.65 -7.61 5.55
N ASP A 61 -14.63 -7.02 6.73
CA ASP A 61 -13.74 -5.89 7.06
C ASP A 61 -12.33 -6.41 7.34
N ILE A 62 -11.47 -6.34 6.31
CA ILE A 62 -10.12 -6.86 6.37
C ILE A 62 -9.23 -5.99 7.25
N LEU A 63 -9.44 -4.67 7.25
CA LEU A 63 -8.65 -3.75 8.06
C LEU A 63 -8.92 -3.98 9.54
N ALA A 64 -10.17 -4.22 9.92
CA ALA A 64 -10.51 -4.60 11.29
C ALA A 64 -9.82 -5.90 11.72
N GLN A 65 -9.65 -6.89 10.82
CA GLN A 65 -8.96 -8.13 11.15
C GLN A 65 -7.45 -8.00 11.28
N LEU A 66 -6.82 -7.11 10.51
CA LEU A 66 -5.38 -6.87 10.60
C LEU A 66 -4.98 -6.07 11.84
N LEU A 67 -5.92 -5.29 12.40
CA LEU A 67 -5.69 -4.44 13.58
C LEU A 67 -6.15 -5.09 14.90
N ALA A 68 -6.79 -6.26 14.84
CA ALA A 68 -7.23 -7.04 15.99
C ALA A 68 -6.07 -7.85 16.59
#